data_AF-A0A8J3DCY8-F1
#
_entry.id   AF-A0A8J3DCY8-F1
#
_cell.length_a   1.000
_cell.length_b   1.000
_cell.length_c   1.000
_cell.angle_alpha   90.00
_cell.angle_beta   90.00
_cell.angle_gamma   90.00
#
_symmetry.space_group_name_H-M   'P 1'
#
loop_
_entity.id
_entity.type
_entity.pdbx_description
1 polymer ?
#
loop_
_entity_poly.entity_id
_entity_poly.type
_entity_poly.pdbx_seq_one_letter_code
_entity_poly.pdbx_strand_id
1 'polypeptide(L)'
;MEKQQIIEELRSGKPVPIRMRASSLRGFDFSGMDLTDADLSFSNLTDANFNDAKLRGARIRASNLSRASFRDADLTNVDFSFSNLTDTDLTDAKLDGVNLSFSNKNSSFQWGDMSLVALIQSQSWLGMAVAMLFGAIFVYGVSGIVYFTNLITTASDPLVMQLNQFVVVNNLLTGILTIFFTNRTIVWLDRLQIAVWKRHLLLSFLITLAYIAFTTTLYCFWAQEIINQLILRNSLDAAGGTAPWYFYTLGPIGLANLFYYLSRQGQQLSRKISEQEYQLLSLEKLKTRAELSALQARINPHFLYNSLNSIASLVHGDPDKAEEMTVLLSKLFRYTTGRSNDDYYDTINSELEMVRTYLQIEQVRFGDRLKFEVQVEDPALSKLTIPKFLLQPIVENAVKHGISKLPEAGCIRVHIFEKDDWLYLCVQDNGPAFGENLSSGYGLRSIQEKLKLLYQDDASVEMRNEPDKHVALKIKTNRLTA
;
A
#
# COMPACT_ATOMS: atom_id res chain seq x y z
N MET A 1 -6.90 -1.54 25.36
CA MET A 1 -7.52 -2.23 26.51
C MET A 1 -6.42 -2.69 27.44
N GLU A 2 -6.60 -2.50 28.75
CA GLU A 2 -5.68 -3.05 29.75
C GLU A 2 -5.84 -4.57 29.83
N LYS A 3 -4.73 -5.29 30.02
CA LYS A 3 -4.61 -6.75 30.07
C LYS A 3 -5.63 -7.43 31.01
N GLN A 4 -6.12 -6.72 32.03
CA GLN A 4 -7.12 -7.22 33.00
C GLN A 4 -8.52 -7.33 32.41
N GLN A 5 -8.95 -6.37 31.58
CA GLN A 5 -10.28 -6.37 30.96
C GLN A 5 -10.44 -7.55 29.98
N ILE A 6 -9.34 -7.90 29.31
CA ILE A 6 -9.23 -9.05 28.40
C ILE A 6 -9.39 -10.38 29.14
N ILE A 7 -8.81 -10.49 30.34
CA ILE A 7 -8.93 -11.69 31.19
C ILE A 7 -10.36 -11.84 31.72
N GLU A 8 -11.05 -10.74 32.04
CA GLU A 8 -12.46 -10.76 32.47
C GLU A 8 -13.41 -11.17 31.34
N GLU A 9 -13.22 -10.65 30.13
CA GLU A 9 -14.03 -11.05 28.97
C GLU A 9 -13.86 -12.55 28.66
N LEU A 10 -12.62 -13.06 28.69
CA LEU A 10 -12.30 -14.48 28.47
C LEU A 10 -12.85 -15.40 29.57
N ARG A 11 -12.92 -14.95 30.83
CA ARG A 11 -13.47 -15.73 31.96
C ARG A 11 -15.00 -15.71 32.03
N SER A 12 -15.65 -14.77 31.36
CA SER A 12 -17.10 -14.57 31.48
C SER A 12 -17.95 -15.68 30.87
N GLY A 13 -17.36 -16.59 30.07
CA GLY A 13 -18.03 -17.76 29.49
C GLY A 13 -19.20 -17.43 28.56
N LYS A 14 -19.38 -16.16 28.19
CA LYS A 14 -20.44 -15.72 27.28
C LYS A 14 -19.98 -15.90 25.83
N PRO A 15 -20.85 -16.36 24.91
CA PRO A 15 -20.54 -16.53 23.49
C PRO A 15 -20.54 -15.18 22.76
N VAL A 16 -19.79 -14.22 23.29
CA VAL A 16 -19.57 -12.93 22.62
C VAL A 16 -18.35 -13.10 21.72
N PRO A 17 -18.41 -12.68 20.44
CA PRO A 17 -17.23 -12.70 19.58
C PRO A 17 -16.14 -11.84 20.22
N ILE A 18 -15.06 -12.49 20.62
CA ILE A 18 -13.91 -11.88 21.27
C ILE A 18 -13.27 -10.90 20.29
N ARG A 19 -13.28 -9.59 20.61
CA ARG A 19 -12.76 -8.52 19.74
C ARG A 19 -11.62 -7.78 20.44
N MET A 20 -10.39 -8.19 20.15
CA MET A 20 -9.18 -7.59 20.71
C MET A 20 -8.29 -7.00 19.61
N ARG A 21 -8.88 -6.23 18.69
CA ARG A 21 -8.13 -5.60 17.58
C ARG A 21 -7.15 -4.54 18.10
N ALA A 22 -6.08 -4.32 17.37
CA ALA A 22 -5.08 -3.27 17.65
C ALA A 22 -4.56 -3.27 19.10
N SER A 23 -4.44 -4.47 19.70
CA SER A 23 -4.07 -4.64 21.11
C SER A 23 -2.62 -5.11 21.26
N SER A 24 -1.98 -4.74 22.37
CA SER A 24 -0.66 -5.27 22.73
C SER A 24 -0.83 -6.47 23.65
N LEU A 25 -0.58 -7.65 23.09
CA LEU A 25 -0.78 -8.97 23.69
C LEU A 25 0.52 -9.79 23.68
N ARG A 26 1.65 -9.09 23.73
CA ARG A 26 2.97 -9.70 23.71
C ARG A 26 3.15 -10.66 24.90
N GLY A 27 3.58 -11.88 24.62
CA GLY A 27 3.80 -12.91 25.65
C GLY A 27 2.54 -13.34 26.39
N PHE A 28 1.35 -13.05 25.86
CA PHE A 28 0.09 -13.47 26.50
C PHE A 28 -0.12 -14.97 26.31
N ASP A 29 -0.66 -15.62 27.33
CA ASP A 29 -0.94 -17.05 27.32
C ASP A 29 -2.43 -17.31 27.02
N PHE A 30 -2.68 -17.76 25.80
CA PHE A 30 -3.96 -18.20 25.26
C PHE A 30 -4.09 -19.73 25.23
N SER A 31 -3.19 -20.48 25.88
CA SER A 31 -3.19 -21.92 25.76
C SER A 31 -4.51 -22.56 26.23
N GLY A 32 -5.01 -23.52 25.45
CA GLY A 32 -6.27 -24.24 25.70
C GLY A 32 -7.55 -23.39 25.59
N MET A 33 -7.48 -22.11 25.22
CA MET A 33 -8.65 -21.23 25.16
C MET A 33 -9.52 -21.47 23.92
N ASP A 34 -10.84 -21.22 24.06
CA ASP A 34 -11.75 -21.15 22.92
C ASP A 34 -11.81 -19.71 22.37
N LEU A 35 -11.20 -19.54 21.20
CA LEU A 35 -11.08 -18.30 20.44
C LEU A 35 -11.76 -18.44 19.07
N THR A 36 -12.75 -19.32 18.95
CA THR A 36 -13.55 -19.49 17.73
C THR A 36 -14.14 -18.14 17.30
N ASP A 37 -13.98 -17.78 16.03
CA ASP A 37 -14.41 -16.51 15.42
C ASP A 37 -13.87 -15.21 16.07
N ALA A 38 -12.82 -15.32 16.90
CA ALA A 38 -12.18 -14.15 17.53
C ALA A 38 -11.54 -13.22 16.49
N ASP A 39 -11.53 -11.91 16.77
CA ASP A 39 -10.83 -10.91 15.94
C ASP A 39 -9.67 -10.28 16.73
N LEU A 40 -8.46 -10.72 16.40
CA LEU A 40 -7.18 -10.28 16.95
C LEU A 40 -6.39 -9.41 15.95
N SER A 41 -7.02 -8.96 14.86
CA SER A 41 -6.32 -8.26 13.77
C SER A 41 -5.61 -6.98 14.24
N PHE A 42 -4.49 -6.64 13.60
CA PHE A 42 -3.62 -5.49 13.90
C PHE A 42 -2.93 -5.54 15.28
N SER A 43 -2.84 -6.70 15.91
CA SER A 43 -2.31 -6.83 17.27
C SER A 43 -0.83 -7.20 17.30
N ASN A 44 -0.15 -6.83 18.40
CA ASN A 44 1.18 -7.33 18.71
C ASN A 44 1.06 -8.59 19.57
N LEU A 45 1.30 -9.75 18.96
CA LEU A 45 1.22 -11.09 19.55
C LEU A 45 2.59 -11.78 19.60
N THR A 46 3.66 -10.97 19.57
CA THR A 46 5.03 -11.47 19.65
C THR A 46 5.20 -12.32 20.92
N ASP A 47 5.88 -13.46 20.83
CA ASP A 47 6.11 -14.39 21.96
C ASP A 47 4.81 -14.97 22.61
N ALA A 48 3.63 -14.81 22.02
CA ALA A 48 2.37 -15.30 22.60
C ALA A 48 2.23 -16.83 22.52
N ASN A 49 1.56 -17.44 23.50
CA ASN A 49 1.33 -18.88 23.56
C ASN A 49 -0.14 -19.22 23.20
N PHE A 50 -0.37 -19.94 22.12
CA PHE A 50 -1.66 -20.43 21.64
C PHE A 50 -1.73 -21.97 21.60
N ASN A 51 -0.86 -22.65 22.35
CA ASN A 51 -0.85 -24.11 22.34
C ASN A 51 -2.21 -24.68 22.76
N ASP A 52 -2.69 -25.73 22.10
CA ASP A 52 -3.98 -26.39 22.35
C ASP A 52 -5.23 -25.48 22.19
N ALA A 53 -5.09 -24.25 21.68
CA ALA A 53 -6.20 -23.32 21.55
C ALA A 53 -7.12 -23.67 20.36
N LYS A 54 -8.41 -23.33 20.48
CA LYS A 54 -9.40 -23.47 19.39
C LYS A 54 -9.60 -22.13 18.71
N LEU A 55 -9.15 -21.96 17.47
CA LEU A 55 -9.18 -20.69 16.74
C LEU A 55 -10.01 -20.79 15.46
N ARG A 56 -10.96 -21.73 15.36
CA ARG A 56 -11.71 -21.96 14.11
C ARG A 56 -12.35 -20.65 13.62
N GLY A 57 -12.10 -20.26 12.38
CA GLY A 57 -12.65 -19.02 11.79
C GLY A 57 -12.09 -17.69 12.35
N ALA A 58 -11.10 -17.73 13.25
CA ALA A 58 -10.53 -16.53 13.84
C ALA A 58 -9.81 -15.64 12.81
N ARG A 59 -9.87 -14.33 13.02
CA ARG A 59 -9.24 -13.31 12.18
C ARG A 59 -8.03 -12.70 12.90
N ILE A 60 -6.83 -12.99 12.40
CA ILE A 60 -5.55 -12.53 12.94
C ILE A 60 -4.74 -11.89 11.80
N ARG A 61 -5.36 -10.93 11.10
CA ARG A 61 -4.77 -10.24 9.95
C ARG A 61 -3.82 -9.13 10.38
N ALA A 62 -2.81 -8.83 9.54
CA ALA A 62 -1.88 -7.72 9.71
C ALA A 62 -1.31 -7.59 11.15
N SER A 63 -1.04 -8.73 11.79
CA SER A 63 -0.59 -8.82 13.18
C SER A 63 0.85 -9.31 13.26
N ASN A 64 1.56 -8.99 14.34
CA ASN A 64 2.90 -9.50 14.57
C ASN A 64 2.85 -10.74 15.47
N LEU A 65 3.09 -11.92 14.89
CA LEU A 65 3.08 -13.24 15.53
C LEU A 65 4.49 -13.83 15.67
N SER A 66 5.53 -12.99 15.57
CA SER A 66 6.91 -13.48 15.63
C SER A 66 7.19 -14.24 16.93
N ARG A 67 7.77 -15.44 16.81
CA ARG A 67 8.03 -16.39 17.93
C ARG A 67 6.78 -16.80 18.74
N ALA A 68 5.58 -16.62 18.23
CA ALA A 68 4.38 -17.18 18.85
C ALA A 68 4.35 -18.70 18.67
N SER A 69 3.68 -19.42 19.58
CA SER A 69 3.53 -20.88 19.54
C SER A 69 2.08 -21.27 19.38
N PHE A 70 1.77 -22.16 18.43
CA PHE A 70 0.44 -22.68 18.12
C PHE A 70 0.43 -24.22 18.11
N ARG A 71 1.24 -24.86 18.96
CA ARG A 71 1.33 -26.32 18.97
C ARG A 71 -0.02 -26.95 19.27
N ASP A 72 -0.39 -27.98 18.52
CA ASP A 72 -1.65 -28.72 18.71
C ASP A 72 -2.94 -27.87 18.60
N ALA A 73 -2.84 -26.63 18.11
CA ALA A 73 -3.98 -25.71 18.01
C ALA A 73 -4.91 -26.06 16.82
N ASP A 74 -6.22 -25.80 16.97
CA ASP A 74 -7.17 -25.90 15.86
C ASP A 74 -7.27 -24.56 15.12
N LEU A 75 -6.57 -24.43 13.99
CA LEU A 75 -6.54 -23.22 13.15
C LEU A 75 -7.45 -23.32 11.93
N THR A 76 -8.44 -24.23 11.93
CA THR A 76 -9.31 -24.43 10.76
C THR A 76 -9.97 -23.11 10.31
N ASN A 77 -9.78 -22.71 9.05
CA ASN A 77 -10.29 -21.45 8.47
C ASN A 77 -9.80 -20.16 9.15
N VAL A 78 -8.65 -20.17 9.84
CA VAL A 78 -8.04 -18.95 10.39
C VAL A 78 -7.49 -18.05 9.28
N ASP A 79 -7.64 -16.74 9.44
CA ASP A 79 -7.06 -15.76 8.52
C ASP A 79 -5.84 -15.04 9.13
N PHE A 80 -4.65 -15.39 8.65
CA PHE A 80 -3.37 -14.76 8.97
C PHE A 80 -2.88 -13.80 7.89
N SER A 81 -3.72 -13.37 6.95
CA SER A 81 -3.25 -12.56 5.84
C SER A 81 -2.54 -11.28 6.31
N PHE A 82 -1.43 -10.95 5.64
CA PHE A 82 -0.55 -9.82 5.96
C PHE A 82 0.16 -9.88 7.34
N SER A 83 0.11 -11.01 8.05
CA SER A 83 0.74 -11.14 9.37
C SER A 83 2.20 -11.58 9.30
N ASN A 84 3.00 -11.15 10.28
CA ASN A 84 4.39 -11.58 10.45
C ASN A 84 4.45 -12.88 11.28
N LEU A 85 4.77 -14.00 10.64
CA LEU A 85 4.86 -15.35 11.24
C LEU A 85 6.32 -15.83 11.37
N THR A 86 7.29 -14.91 11.47
CA THR A 86 8.72 -15.24 11.59
C THR A 86 8.95 -16.05 12.88
N ASP A 87 9.60 -17.21 12.76
CA ASP A 87 9.83 -18.14 13.88
C ASP A 87 8.57 -18.58 14.64
N THR A 88 7.38 -18.51 14.03
CA THR A 88 6.15 -19.02 14.65
C THR A 88 6.15 -20.55 14.65
N ASP A 89 5.93 -21.16 15.82
CA ASP A 89 5.81 -22.60 15.96
C ASP A 89 4.39 -23.06 15.64
N LEU A 90 4.24 -23.88 14.61
CA LEU A 90 2.96 -24.44 14.14
C LEU A 90 2.98 -25.98 14.16
N THR A 91 3.86 -26.57 14.96
CA THR A 91 4.02 -28.04 15.06
C THR A 91 2.69 -28.67 15.47
N ASP A 92 2.24 -29.67 14.72
CA ASP A 92 1.00 -30.44 14.96
C ASP A 92 -0.32 -29.64 15.00
N ALA A 93 -0.32 -28.37 14.54
CA ALA A 93 -1.53 -27.57 14.41
C ALA A 93 -2.42 -28.02 13.23
N LYS A 94 -3.76 -27.91 13.37
CA LYS A 94 -4.71 -28.17 12.27
C LYS A 94 -4.83 -26.94 11.38
N LEU A 95 -4.41 -27.05 10.12
CA LEU A 95 -4.28 -25.91 9.19
C LEU A 95 -5.30 -25.90 8.04
N ASP A 96 -6.38 -26.67 8.14
CA ASP A 96 -7.37 -26.79 7.06
C ASP A 96 -8.03 -25.43 6.76
N GLY A 97 -7.90 -24.95 5.51
CA GLY A 97 -8.53 -23.69 5.08
C GLY A 97 -7.88 -22.40 5.62
N VAL A 98 -6.69 -22.48 6.23
CA VAL A 98 -5.99 -21.28 6.72
C VAL A 98 -5.59 -20.35 5.58
N ASN A 99 -5.93 -19.06 5.71
CA ASN A 99 -5.51 -18.03 4.77
C ASN A 99 -4.16 -17.42 5.19
N LEU A 100 -3.10 -17.75 4.46
CA LEU A 100 -1.73 -17.23 4.65
C LEU A 100 -1.34 -16.16 3.63
N SER A 101 -2.28 -15.62 2.86
CA SER A 101 -1.98 -14.67 1.78
C SER A 101 -1.15 -13.48 2.29
N PHE A 102 0.01 -13.25 1.68
CA PHE A 102 0.93 -12.15 2.04
C PHE A 102 1.47 -12.21 3.50
N SER A 103 1.39 -13.37 4.17
CA SER A 103 2.01 -13.59 5.48
C SER A 103 3.45 -14.11 5.33
N ASN A 104 4.34 -13.73 6.26
CA ASN A 104 5.75 -14.14 6.22
C ASN A 104 6.00 -15.26 7.24
N LYS A 105 5.84 -16.53 6.84
CA LYS A 105 6.27 -17.69 7.63
C LYS A 105 7.69 -18.04 7.19
N ASN A 106 8.57 -18.34 8.15
CA ASN A 106 10.00 -18.59 7.92
C ASN A 106 10.28 -19.15 6.54
N SER A 107 11.10 -18.41 5.79
CA SER A 107 11.58 -18.73 4.46
C SER A 107 12.04 -20.18 4.42
N SER A 108 11.22 -21.07 3.86
CA SER A 108 11.76 -22.26 3.20
C SER A 108 12.76 -21.70 2.20
N PHE A 109 14.04 -21.89 2.48
CA PHE A 109 15.14 -21.30 1.74
C PHE A 109 15.01 -21.68 0.26
N GLN A 110 14.41 -20.77 -0.52
CA GLN A 110 14.36 -20.90 -1.96
C GLN A 110 15.61 -20.22 -2.49
N TRP A 111 16.55 -21.03 -2.97
CA TRP A 111 17.81 -20.58 -3.58
C TRP A 111 17.63 -19.53 -4.68
N GLY A 112 16.41 -19.39 -5.23
CA GLY A 112 16.07 -18.46 -6.31
C GLY A 112 16.02 -16.97 -5.91
N ASP A 113 15.77 -16.64 -4.64
CA ASP A 113 15.46 -15.27 -4.22
C ASP A 113 16.59 -14.54 -3.49
N MET A 114 17.68 -15.23 -3.13
CA MET A 114 18.74 -14.61 -2.34
C MET A 114 19.79 -13.93 -3.21
N SER A 115 19.85 -12.61 -3.05
CA SER A 115 21.07 -11.86 -3.37
C SER A 115 22.19 -12.22 -2.44
N LEU A 116 23.44 -12.21 -2.94
CA LEU A 116 24.62 -12.36 -2.08
C LEU A 116 24.60 -11.31 -0.95
N VAL A 117 24.07 -10.12 -1.25
CA VAL A 117 23.84 -9.05 -0.28
C VAL A 117 22.78 -9.43 0.75
N ALA A 118 21.63 -9.97 0.34
CA ALA A 118 20.59 -10.45 1.27
C ALA A 118 21.09 -11.65 2.09
N LEU A 119 21.93 -12.52 1.52
CA LEU A 119 22.56 -13.62 2.23
C LEU A 119 23.45 -13.12 3.37
N ILE A 120 24.33 -12.16 3.09
CA ILE A 120 25.18 -11.55 4.12
C ILE A 120 24.35 -10.76 5.14
N GLN A 121 23.27 -10.09 4.71
CA GLN A 121 22.40 -9.31 5.61
C GLN A 121 21.42 -10.14 6.43
N SER A 122 21.12 -11.37 6.00
CA SER A 122 20.08 -12.22 6.62
C SER A 122 20.37 -12.66 8.07
N GLN A 123 21.53 -12.31 8.63
CA GLN A 123 22.05 -12.81 9.92
C GLN A 123 21.99 -14.35 10.07
N SER A 124 21.88 -15.08 8.96
CA SER A 124 21.88 -16.54 8.95
C SER A 124 23.29 -17.09 9.16
N TRP A 125 23.40 -18.32 9.68
CA TRP A 125 24.70 -19.01 9.83
C TRP A 125 25.42 -19.16 8.48
N LEU A 126 24.67 -19.36 7.39
CA LEU A 126 25.20 -19.44 6.03
C LEU A 126 25.72 -18.08 5.55
N GLY A 127 24.97 -17.01 5.83
CA GLY A 127 25.41 -15.63 5.57
C GLY A 127 26.69 -15.27 6.32
N MET A 128 26.79 -15.68 7.58
CA MET A 128 27.98 -15.49 8.40
C MET A 128 29.17 -16.28 7.85
N ALA A 129 28.99 -17.54 7.45
CA ALA A 129 30.05 -18.35 6.85
C ALA A 129 30.58 -17.74 5.53
N VAL A 130 29.68 -17.25 4.69
CA VAL A 130 30.06 -16.53 3.44
C VAL A 130 30.80 -15.24 3.75
N ALA A 131 30.34 -14.45 4.71
CA ALA A 131 31.02 -13.22 5.14
C ALA A 131 32.41 -13.50 5.72
N MET A 132 32.56 -14.54 6.56
CA MET A 132 33.84 -14.98 7.09
C MET A 132 34.82 -15.39 5.99
N LEU A 133 34.34 -16.13 4.97
CA LEU A 133 35.16 -16.52 3.82
C LEU A 133 35.68 -15.29 3.06
N PHE A 134 34.80 -14.33 2.74
CA PHE A 134 35.22 -13.09 2.08
C PHE A 134 36.20 -12.28 2.93
N GLY A 135 35.95 -12.18 4.24
CA GLY A 135 36.86 -11.55 5.18
C GLY A 135 38.24 -12.21 5.18
N ALA A 136 38.29 -13.54 5.22
CA ALA A 136 39.55 -14.30 5.18
C ALA A 136 40.32 -14.06 3.87
N ILE A 137 39.65 -14.09 2.72
CA ILE A 137 40.27 -13.83 1.40
C ILE A 137 40.79 -12.39 1.34
N PHE A 138 40.02 -11.42 1.83
CA PHE A 138 40.43 -10.02 1.85
C PHE A 138 41.66 -9.80 2.73
N VAL A 139 41.64 -10.32 3.96
CA VAL A 139 42.78 -10.24 4.89
C VAL A 139 44.01 -10.92 4.29
N TYR A 140 43.85 -12.12 3.71
CA TYR A 140 44.96 -12.81 3.03
C TYR A 140 45.53 -11.99 1.87
N GLY A 141 44.68 -11.36 1.06
CA GLY A 141 45.11 -10.46 -0.01
C GLY A 141 45.93 -9.27 0.50
N VAL A 142 45.45 -8.60 1.56
CA VAL A 142 46.16 -7.47 2.19
C VAL A 142 47.48 -7.93 2.81
N SER A 143 47.49 -9.06 3.52
CA SER A 143 48.71 -9.66 4.07
C SER A 143 49.71 -10.03 2.97
N GLY A 144 49.23 -10.50 1.81
CA GLY A 144 50.06 -10.75 0.63
C GLY A 144 50.76 -9.50 0.12
N ILE A 145 50.05 -8.37 0.04
CA ILE A 145 50.64 -7.08 -0.35
C ILE A 145 51.76 -6.69 0.61
N VAL A 146 51.53 -6.80 1.93
CA VAL A 146 52.55 -6.50 2.96
C VAL A 146 53.76 -7.43 2.82
N TYR A 147 53.52 -8.72 2.63
CA TYR A 147 54.56 -9.73 2.47
C TYR A 147 55.45 -9.45 1.25
N PHE A 148 54.86 -9.25 0.07
CA PHE A 148 55.63 -8.93 -1.13
C PHE A 148 56.32 -7.57 -1.05
N THR A 149 55.70 -6.58 -0.38
CA THR A 149 56.35 -5.29 -0.12
C THR A 149 57.61 -5.49 0.71
N ASN A 150 57.55 -6.30 1.78
CA ASN A 150 58.72 -6.62 2.59
C ASN A 150 59.80 -7.35 1.78
N LEU A 151 59.42 -8.31 0.93
CA LEU A 151 60.37 -8.99 0.04
C LEU A 151 61.05 -8.02 -0.94
N ILE A 152 60.33 -7.02 -1.45
CA ILE A 152 60.90 -6.00 -2.34
C ILE A 152 61.89 -5.11 -1.57
N THR A 153 61.58 -4.70 -0.34
CA THR A 153 62.42 -3.78 0.44
C THR A 153 63.63 -4.44 1.09
N THR A 154 63.58 -5.74 1.35
CA THR A 154 64.67 -6.49 2.02
C THR A 154 65.53 -7.29 1.05
N ALA A 155 65.15 -7.39 -0.23
CA ALA A 155 65.89 -8.13 -1.23
C ALA A 155 67.29 -7.54 -1.47
N SER A 156 68.32 -8.36 -1.24
CA SER A 156 69.71 -8.00 -1.52
C SER A 156 70.09 -8.19 -3.01
N ASP A 157 69.43 -9.12 -3.72
CA ASP A 157 69.63 -9.35 -5.15
C ASP A 157 68.64 -8.50 -5.98
N PRO A 158 69.12 -7.59 -6.85
CA PRO A 158 68.28 -6.79 -7.74
C PRO A 158 67.34 -7.62 -8.62
N LEU A 159 67.74 -8.83 -9.06
CA LEU A 159 66.89 -9.68 -9.91
C LEU A 159 65.71 -10.25 -9.13
N VAL A 160 65.93 -10.64 -7.87
CA VAL A 160 64.86 -11.13 -6.97
C VAL A 160 63.90 -10.01 -6.61
N MET A 161 64.41 -8.79 -6.38
CA MET A 161 63.59 -7.59 -6.19
C MET A 161 62.67 -7.34 -7.39
N GLN A 162 63.21 -7.34 -8.61
CA GLN A 162 62.44 -7.10 -9.84
C GLN A 162 61.41 -8.22 -10.10
N LEU A 163 61.73 -9.48 -9.79
CA LEU A 163 60.77 -10.58 -9.90
C LEU A 163 59.57 -10.38 -8.95
N ASN A 164 59.80 -9.99 -7.70
CA ASN A 164 58.73 -9.69 -6.76
C ASN A 164 57.89 -8.48 -7.19
N GLN A 165 58.53 -7.45 -7.76
CA GLN A 165 57.81 -6.31 -8.38
C GLN A 165 56.90 -6.77 -9.52
N PHE A 166 57.40 -7.64 -10.40
CA PHE A 166 56.60 -8.19 -11.49
C PHE A 166 55.37 -8.96 -10.96
N VAL A 167 55.53 -9.83 -9.96
CA VAL A 167 54.42 -10.60 -9.37
C VAL A 167 53.33 -9.67 -8.84
N VAL A 168 53.71 -8.62 -8.10
CA VAL A 168 52.76 -7.63 -7.56
C VAL A 168 52.04 -6.89 -8.67
N VAL A 169 52.78 -6.35 -9.65
CA VAL A 169 52.19 -5.58 -10.76
C VAL A 169 51.28 -6.46 -11.63
N ASN A 170 51.69 -7.69 -11.94
CA ASN A 170 50.89 -8.63 -12.70
C ASN A 170 49.56 -8.94 -12.00
N ASN A 171 49.58 -9.22 -10.69
CA ASN A 171 48.37 -9.52 -9.92
C ASN A 171 47.42 -8.30 -9.82
N LEU A 172 47.96 -7.09 -9.64
CA LEU A 172 47.14 -5.87 -9.61
C LEU A 172 46.50 -5.57 -10.97
N LEU A 173 47.30 -5.61 -12.04
CA LEU A 173 46.81 -5.31 -13.40
C LEU A 173 45.78 -6.35 -13.86
N THR A 174 46.02 -7.63 -13.60
CA THR A 174 45.05 -8.70 -13.94
C THR A 174 43.72 -8.51 -13.19
N GLY A 175 43.74 -8.10 -11.91
CA GLY A 175 42.52 -7.76 -11.17
C GLY A 175 41.75 -6.59 -11.79
N ILE A 176 42.44 -5.49 -12.12
CA ILE A 176 41.84 -4.31 -12.76
C ILE A 176 41.24 -4.67 -14.13
N LEU A 177 42.00 -5.39 -14.95
CA LEU A 177 41.55 -5.81 -16.29
C LEU A 177 40.36 -6.76 -16.22
N THR A 178 40.33 -7.65 -15.23
CA THR A 178 39.19 -8.55 -15.02
C THR A 178 37.90 -7.77 -14.79
N ILE A 179 37.91 -6.76 -13.91
CA ILE A 179 36.73 -5.92 -13.64
C ILE A 179 36.37 -5.10 -14.88
N PHE A 180 37.34 -4.46 -15.52
CA PHE A 180 37.10 -3.65 -16.71
C PHE A 180 36.49 -4.47 -17.85
N PHE A 181 37.07 -5.63 -18.15
CA PHE A 181 36.61 -6.53 -19.21
C PHE A 181 35.23 -7.11 -18.89
N THR A 182 35.01 -7.54 -17.64
CA THR A 182 33.69 -8.00 -17.19
C THR A 182 32.65 -6.91 -17.40
N ASN A 183 32.91 -5.69 -16.93
CA ASN A 183 31.99 -4.56 -17.06
C ASN A 183 31.62 -4.26 -18.53
N ARG A 184 32.60 -4.31 -19.45
CA ARG A 184 32.37 -4.10 -20.88
C ARG A 184 31.55 -5.21 -21.54
N THR A 185 31.64 -6.42 -21.04
CA THR A 185 30.99 -7.59 -21.62
C THR A 185 29.58 -7.84 -21.05
N ILE A 186 29.22 -7.31 -19.87
CA ILE A 186 27.90 -7.50 -19.23
C ILE A 186 26.73 -7.25 -20.20
N VAL A 187 26.71 -6.07 -20.83
CA VAL A 187 25.60 -5.68 -21.72
C VAL A 187 25.49 -6.61 -22.92
N TRP A 188 26.62 -7.07 -23.46
CA TRP A 188 26.64 -8.01 -24.57
C TRP A 188 26.17 -9.41 -24.14
N LEU A 189 26.66 -9.91 -22.99
CA LEU A 189 26.21 -11.19 -22.43
C LEU A 189 24.71 -11.19 -22.11
N ASP A 190 24.17 -10.07 -21.65
CA ASP A 190 22.75 -9.98 -21.32
C ASP A 190 21.83 -9.93 -22.53
N ARG A 191 22.33 -9.47 -23.68
CA ARG A 191 21.61 -9.55 -24.98
C ARG A 191 21.53 -10.97 -25.52
N LEU A 192 22.47 -11.84 -25.16
CA LEU A 192 22.42 -13.25 -25.56
C LEU A 192 21.24 -13.92 -24.83
N GLN A 193 20.22 -14.34 -25.58
CA GLN A 193 19.02 -15.04 -25.10
C GLN A 193 19.34 -16.49 -24.66
N ILE A 194 20.38 -16.67 -23.87
CA ILE A 194 20.85 -17.94 -23.32
C ILE A 194 20.65 -17.99 -21.81
N ALA A 195 20.56 -19.21 -21.27
CA ALA A 195 20.41 -19.45 -19.85
C ALA A 195 21.53 -18.79 -19.03
N VAL A 196 21.20 -18.37 -17.80
CA VAL A 196 22.09 -17.61 -16.91
C VAL A 196 23.42 -18.32 -16.66
N TRP A 197 23.39 -19.62 -16.35
CA TRP A 197 24.60 -20.39 -16.10
C TRP A 197 25.51 -20.47 -17.35
N LYS A 198 24.94 -20.49 -18.56
CA LYS A 198 25.70 -20.46 -19.82
C LYS A 198 26.43 -19.11 -20.01
N ARG A 199 25.84 -18.02 -19.53
CA ARG A 199 26.49 -16.69 -19.51
C ARG A 199 27.72 -16.70 -18.60
N HIS A 200 27.60 -17.28 -17.41
CA HIS A 200 28.73 -17.44 -16.48
C HIS A 200 29.86 -18.30 -17.07
N LEU A 201 29.53 -19.40 -17.75
CA LEU A 201 30.54 -20.22 -18.44
C LEU A 201 31.21 -19.46 -19.58
N LEU A 202 30.43 -18.74 -20.40
CA LEU A 202 30.97 -17.94 -21.50
C LEU A 202 31.89 -16.81 -20.98
N LEU A 203 31.47 -16.12 -19.92
CA LEU A 203 32.28 -15.11 -19.25
C LEU A 203 33.59 -15.72 -18.72
N SER A 204 33.53 -16.88 -18.08
CA SER A 204 34.71 -17.58 -17.55
C SER A 204 35.69 -17.93 -18.67
N PHE A 205 35.19 -18.40 -19.81
CA PHE A 205 36.01 -18.69 -20.99
C PHE A 205 36.68 -17.42 -21.53
N LEU A 206 35.92 -16.34 -21.71
CA LEU A 206 36.45 -15.06 -22.21
C LEU A 206 37.49 -14.45 -21.28
N ILE A 207 37.26 -14.50 -19.96
CA ILE A 207 38.19 -14.00 -18.95
C ILE A 207 39.47 -14.83 -18.93
N THR A 208 39.36 -16.15 -19.09
CA THR A 208 40.54 -17.03 -19.17
C THR A 208 41.41 -16.68 -20.38
N LEU A 209 40.79 -16.48 -21.55
CA LEU A 209 41.51 -16.09 -22.76
C LEU A 209 42.19 -14.71 -22.60
N ALA A 210 41.46 -13.74 -22.06
CA ALA A 210 41.98 -12.40 -21.82
C ALA A 210 43.13 -12.40 -20.79
N TYR A 211 43.00 -13.19 -19.72
CA TYR A 211 44.01 -13.37 -18.69
C TYR A 211 45.29 -13.99 -19.27
N ILE A 212 45.17 -15.09 -20.02
CA ILE A 212 46.33 -15.77 -20.62
C ILE A 212 47.04 -14.83 -21.60
N ALA A 213 46.29 -14.14 -22.47
CA ALA A 213 46.86 -13.19 -23.41
C ALA A 213 47.64 -12.08 -22.69
N PHE A 214 47.01 -11.45 -21.69
CA PHE A 214 47.62 -10.35 -20.94
C PHE A 214 48.87 -10.77 -20.15
N THR A 215 48.77 -11.86 -19.39
CA THR A 215 49.89 -12.36 -18.57
C THR A 215 51.06 -12.82 -19.43
N THR A 216 50.79 -13.45 -20.57
CA THR A 216 51.83 -13.83 -21.55
C THR A 216 52.52 -12.60 -22.13
N THR A 217 51.76 -11.56 -22.52
CA THR A 217 52.35 -10.30 -23.00
C THR A 217 53.23 -9.64 -21.94
N LEU A 218 52.75 -9.55 -20.70
CA LEU A 218 53.52 -8.95 -19.61
C LEU A 218 54.77 -9.77 -19.27
N TYR A 219 54.67 -11.10 -19.31
CA TYR A 219 55.80 -12.00 -19.13
C TYR A 219 56.88 -11.78 -20.19
N CYS A 220 56.51 -11.81 -21.47
CA CYS A 220 57.47 -11.64 -22.57
C CYS A 220 58.14 -10.26 -22.54
N PHE A 221 57.41 -9.22 -22.14
CA PHE A 221 57.93 -7.84 -22.12
C PHE A 221 58.83 -7.56 -20.92
N TRP A 222 58.57 -8.17 -19.76
CA TRP A 222 59.25 -7.80 -18.51
C TRP A 222 59.91 -8.98 -17.78
N ALA A 223 59.18 -10.06 -17.52
CA ALA A 223 59.67 -11.14 -16.66
C ALA A 223 60.64 -12.11 -17.34
N GLN A 224 60.53 -12.29 -18.66
CA GLN A 224 61.27 -13.32 -19.39
C GLN A 224 62.79 -13.18 -19.20
N GLU A 225 63.34 -11.97 -19.34
CA GLU A 225 64.77 -11.74 -19.18
C GLU A 225 65.24 -11.98 -17.74
N ILE A 226 64.47 -11.49 -16.75
CA ILE A 226 64.78 -11.65 -15.32
C ILE A 226 64.80 -13.14 -14.96
N ILE A 227 63.79 -13.89 -15.38
CA ILE A 227 63.66 -15.32 -15.09
C ILE A 227 64.79 -16.11 -15.77
N ASN A 228 65.10 -15.83 -17.03
CA ASN A 228 66.21 -16.49 -17.73
C ASN A 228 67.55 -16.28 -16.99
N GLN A 229 67.83 -15.06 -16.51
CA GLN A 229 69.04 -14.78 -15.75
C GLN A 229 69.09 -15.50 -14.40
N LEU A 230 67.94 -15.66 -13.72
CA LEU A 230 67.85 -16.43 -12.47
C LEU A 230 68.02 -17.94 -12.71
N ILE A 231 67.51 -18.48 -13.82
CA ILE A 231 67.68 -19.90 -14.20
C ILE A 231 69.17 -20.19 -14.41
N LEU A 232 69.85 -19.31 -15.15
CA LEU A 232 71.29 -19.44 -15.41
C LEU A 232 72.14 -19.41 -14.14
N ARG A 233 71.68 -18.72 -13.07
CA ARG A 233 72.35 -18.67 -11.76
C ARG A 233 72.04 -19.86 -10.85
N ASN A 234 71.22 -20.81 -11.32
CA ASN A 234 70.69 -21.93 -10.52
C ASN A 234 70.02 -21.47 -9.21
N SER A 235 69.55 -20.22 -9.15
CA SER A 235 68.94 -19.62 -7.96
C SER A 235 67.43 -19.86 -7.88
N LEU A 236 66.82 -20.36 -8.96
CA LEU A 236 65.41 -20.72 -9.01
C LEU A 236 65.08 -22.05 -8.32
N ASP A 237 66.02 -23.00 -8.26
CA ASP A 237 65.81 -24.25 -7.51
C ASP A 237 65.69 -24.01 -5.99
N ALA A 238 66.22 -22.89 -5.49
CA ALA A 238 66.02 -22.44 -4.11
C ALA A 238 64.66 -21.75 -3.86
N ALA A 239 63.92 -21.40 -4.92
CA ALA A 239 62.67 -20.63 -4.84
C ALA A 239 61.40 -21.49 -4.70
N GLY A 240 61.52 -22.82 -4.73
CA GLY A 240 60.39 -23.74 -4.61
C GLY A 240 59.53 -23.83 -5.87
N GLY A 241 58.89 -24.98 -6.10
CA GLY A 241 58.02 -25.19 -7.26
C GLY A 241 56.83 -24.23 -7.26
N THR A 242 56.56 -23.60 -8.41
CA THR A 242 55.36 -22.77 -8.59
C THR A 242 54.14 -23.65 -8.89
N ALA A 243 52.95 -23.14 -8.56
CA ALA A 243 51.72 -23.83 -8.93
C ALA A 243 51.56 -23.86 -10.47
N PRO A 244 50.88 -24.86 -11.03
CA PRO A 244 50.51 -24.84 -12.45
C PRO A 244 49.71 -23.59 -12.84
N TRP A 245 49.90 -23.09 -14.06
CA TRP A 245 49.33 -21.83 -14.55
C TRP A 245 47.80 -21.72 -14.39
N TYR A 246 47.07 -22.83 -14.51
CA TYR A 246 45.62 -22.87 -14.40
C TYR A 246 45.09 -22.61 -12.98
N PHE A 247 45.91 -22.75 -11.93
CA PHE A 247 45.50 -22.32 -10.59
C PHE A 247 45.39 -20.79 -10.49
N TYR A 248 46.26 -20.07 -11.18
CA TYR A 248 46.25 -18.61 -11.17
C TYR A 248 45.08 -18.00 -11.97
N THR A 249 44.41 -18.78 -12.83
CA THR A 249 43.20 -18.33 -13.54
C THR A 249 41.94 -18.36 -12.67
N LEU A 250 41.93 -19.13 -11.58
CA LEU A 250 40.75 -19.29 -10.72
C LEU A 250 40.32 -17.98 -10.05
N GLY A 251 41.29 -17.16 -9.60
CA GLY A 251 41.03 -15.85 -8.98
C GLY A 251 40.27 -14.90 -9.92
N PRO A 252 40.80 -14.59 -11.11
CA PRO A 252 40.12 -13.79 -12.13
C PRO A 252 38.74 -14.32 -12.52
N ILE A 253 38.59 -15.63 -12.71
CA ILE A 253 37.30 -16.25 -13.05
C ILE A 253 36.29 -16.03 -11.92
N GLY A 254 36.69 -16.29 -10.67
CA GLY A 254 35.84 -16.08 -9.50
C GLY A 254 35.43 -14.61 -9.35
N LEU A 255 36.39 -13.69 -9.47
CA LEU A 255 36.15 -12.26 -9.39
C LEU A 255 35.19 -11.76 -10.49
N ALA A 256 35.40 -12.18 -11.73
CA ALA A 256 34.54 -11.82 -12.86
C ALA A 256 33.10 -12.31 -12.67
N ASN A 257 32.92 -13.58 -12.29
CA ASN A 257 31.60 -14.15 -12.10
C ASN A 257 30.86 -13.53 -10.92
N LEU A 258 31.56 -13.28 -9.81
CA LEU A 258 31.01 -12.59 -8.65
C LEU A 258 30.58 -11.17 -9.00
N PHE A 259 31.44 -10.42 -9.68
CA PHE A 259 31.14 -9.05 -10.13
C PHE A 259 29.95 -9.03 -11.09
N TYR A 260 29.93 -9.90 -12.10
CA TYR A 260 28.81 -10.01 -13.05
C TYR A 260 27.49 -10.33 -12.34
N TYR A 261 27.50 -11.27 -11.39
CA TYR A 261 26.32 -11.60 -10.59
C TYR A 261 25.81 -10.38 -9.80
N LEU A 262 26.70 -9.70 -9.05
CA LEU A 262 26.35 -8.54 -8.24
C LEU A 262 25.84 -7.37 -9.09
N SER A 263 26.50 -7.07 -10.21
CA SER A 263 26.08 -6.00 -11.13
C SER A 263 24.70 -6.28 -11.72
N ARG A 264 24.47 -7.51 -12.18
CA ARG A 264 23.17 -7.90 -12.77
C ARG A 264 22.04 -7.81 -11.75
N GLN A 265 22.30 -8.25 -10.53
CA GLN A 265 21.33 -8.18 -9.45
C GLN A 265 21.01 -6.74 -9.04
N GLY A 266 22.02 -5.87 -8.97
CA GLY A 266 21.82 -4.44 -8.75
C GLY A 266 20.93 -3.79 -9.82
N GLN A 267 21.14 -4.14 -11.09
CA GLN A 267 20.30 -3.65 -12.19
C GLN A 267 18.84 -4.14 -12.09
N GLN A 268 18.63 -5.41 -11.73
CA GLN A 268 17.27 -5.95 -11.56
C GLN A 268 16.54 -5.28 -10.39
N LEU A 269 17.23 -5.07 -9.28
CA LEU A 269 16.65 -4.40 -8.11
C LEU A 269 16.29 -2.95 -8.44
N SER A 270 17.19 -2.20 -9.07
CA SER A 270 16.95 -0.82 -9.49
C SER A 270 15.75 -0.70 -10.44
N ARG A 271 15.57 -1.64 -11.36
CA ARG A 271 14.38 -1.70 -12.24
C ARG A 271 13.10 -1.93 -11.46
N LYS A 272 13.07 -2.94 -10.56
CA LYS A 272 11.89 -3.23 -9.73
C LYS A 272 11.49 -2.03 -8.86
N ILE A 273 12.47 -1.36 -8.26
CA ILE A 273 12.24 -0.14 -7.46
C ILE A 273 11.62 0.95 -8.32
N SER A 274 12.19 1.23 -9.50
CA SER A 274 11.67 2.26 -10.40
C SER A 274 10.25 1.95 -10.89
N GLU A 275 9.93 0.68 -11.17
CA GLU A 275 8.58 0.25 -11.53
C GLU A 275 7.59 0.47 -10.38
N GLN A 276 7.98 0.15 -9.14
CA GLN A 276 7.16 0.37 -7.95
C GLN A 276 6.92 1.86 -7.68
N GLU A 277 7.95 2.70 -7.79
CA GLU A 277 7.83 4.16 -7.65
C GLU A 277 6.87 4.75 -8.69
N TYR A 278 6.96 4.28 -9.95
CA TYR A 278 6.04 4.71 -11.01
C TYR A 278 4.59 4.32 -10.71
N GLN A 279 4.37 3.08 -10.25
CA GLN A 279 3.03 2.61 -9.87
C GLN A 279 2.46 3.43 -8.71
N LEU A 280 3.27 3.70 -7.68
CA LEU A 280 2.85 4.49 -6.54
C LEU A 280 2.46 5.91 -6.95
N LEU A 281 3.29 6.57 -7.77
CA LEU A 281 3.00 7.90 -8.30
C LEU A 281 1.71 7.93 -9.12
N SER A 282 1.47 6.90 -9.94
CA SER A 282 0.24 6.79 -10.74
C SER A 282 -1.01 6.65 -9.86
N LEU A 283 -0.90 5.87 -8.77
CA LEU A 283 -1.98 5.65 -7.82
C LEU A 283 -2.28 6.92 -7.02
N GLU A 284 -1.25 7.62 -6.59
CA GLU A 284 -1.39 8.93 -5.93
C GLU A 284 -2.09 9.94 -6.85
N LYS A 285 -1.69 10.02 -8.12
CA LYS A 285 -2.35 10.90 -9.10
C LYS A 285 -3.83 10.54 -9.31
N LEU A 286 -4.16 9.26 -9.39
CA LEU A 286 -5.55 8.80 -9.50
C LEU A 286 -6.36 9.15 -8.26
N LYS A 287 -5.78 8.95 -7.07
CA LYS A 287 -6.38 9.33 -5.78
C LYS A 287 -6.66 10.84 -5.75
N THR A 288 -5.66 11.68 -6.00
CA THR A 288 -5.82 13.14 -6.01
C THR A 288 -6.87 13.59 -7.02
N ARG A 289 -6.93 12.95 -8.20
CA ARG A 289 -7.96 13.24 -9.20
C ARG A 289 -9.36 12.84 -8.70
N ALA A 290 -9.50 11.68 -8.07
CA ALA A 290 -10.76 11.23 -7.49
C ALA A 290 -11.23 12.16 -6.36
N GLU A 291 -10.32 12.58 -5.48
CA GLU A 291 -10.59 13.57 -4.41
C GLU A 291 -11.01 14.92 -4.98
N LEU A 292 -10.30 15.42 -6.00
CA LEU A 292 -10.68 16.65 -6.72
C LEU A 292 -12.05 16.53 -7.38
N SER A 293 -12.35 15.41 -8.05
CA SER A 293 -13.67 15.17 -8.65
C SER A 293 -14.78 15.07 -7.60
N ALA A 294 -14.52 14.44 -6.45
CA ALA A 294 -15.46 14.39 -5.34
C ALA A 294 -15.70 15.77 -4.72
N LEU A 295 -14.65 16.59 -4.59
CA LEU A 295 -14.76 17.97 -4.12
C LEU A 295 -15.55 18.84 -5.11
N GLN A 296 -15.25 18.72 -6.41
CA GLN A 296 -16.01 19.41 -7.47
C GLN A 296 -17.48 18.99 -7.49
N ALA A 297 -17.79 17.72 -7.23
CA ALA A 297 -19.17 17.23 -7.19
C ALA A 297 -19.99 17.80 -6.00
N ARG A 298 -19.34 18.22 -4.90
CA ARG A 298 -20.03 18.82 -3.75
C ARG A 298 -20.55 20.24 -4.02
N ILE A 299 -20.09 20.90 -5.09
CA ILE A 299 -20.54 22.24 -5.48
C ILE A 299 -21.24 22.11 -6.83
N ASN A 300 -22.55 22.39 -6.91
CA ASN A 300 -23.27 22.45 -8.17
C ASN A 300 -22.87 23.74 -8.94
N PRO A 301 -22.02 23.69 -9.98
CA PRO A 301 -21.48 24.90 -10.60
C PRO A 301 -22.57 25.70 -11.29
N HIS A 302 -23.56 25.01 -11.87
CA HIS A 302 -24.69 25.63 -12.55
C HIS A 302 -25.59 26.41 -11.59
N PHE A 303 -25.85 25.86 -10.40
CA PHE A 303 -26.54 26.61 -9.35
C PHE A 303 -25.78 27.88 -8.98
N LEU A 304 -24.47 27.77 -8.74
CA LEU A 304 -23.63 28.91 -8.38
C LEU A 304 -23.63 30.01 -9.46
N TYR A 305 -23.45 29.67 -10.73
CA TYR A 305 -23.50 30.64 -11.82
C TYR A 305 -24.86 31.34 -11.89
N ASN A 306 -25.96 30.60 -11.73
CA ASN A 306 -27.29 31.19 -11.73
C ASN A 306 -27.50 32.12 -10.55
N SER A 307 -27.06 31.74 -9.35
CA SER A 307 -27.15 32.59 -8.16
C SER A 307 -26.37 33.88 -8.33
N LEU A 308 -25.14 33.83 -8.86
CA LEU A 308 -24.32 35.01 -9.13
C LEU A 308 -24.95 35.93 -10.19
N ASN A 309 -25.52 35.36 -11.25
CA ASN A 309 -26.21 36.14 -12.27
C ASN A 309 -27.49 36.81 -11.72
N SER A 310 -28.23 36.12 -10.86
CA SER A 310 -29.38 36.70 -10.16
C SER A 310 -28.95 37.86 -9.28
N ILE A 311 -27.89 37.71 -8.47
CA ILE A 311 -27.31 38.81 -7.68
C ILE A 311 -26.98 39.99 -8.61
N ALA A 312 -26.21 39.76 -9.68
CA ALA A 312 -25.82 40.80 -10.63
C ALA A 312 -27.02 41.54 -11.24
N SER A 313 -28.12 40.83 -11.53
CA SER A 313 -29.35 41.45 -12.03
C SER A 313 -30.13 42.23 -10.96
N LEU A 314 -30.05 41.80 -9.69
CA LEU A 314 -30.75 42.43 -8.57
C LEU A 314 -30.01 43.67 -8.04
N VAL A 315 -28.67 43.74 -8.14
CA VAL A 315 -27.86 44.84 -7.58
C VAL A 315 -28.38 46.23 -7.95
N HIS A 316 -28.89 46.42 -9.17
CA HIS A 316 -29.43 47.71 -9.61
C HIS A 316 -30.94 47.88 -9.40
N GLY A 317 -31.71 46.78 -9.40
CA GLY A 317 -33.18 46.82 -9.38
C GLY A 317 -33.80 46.63 -7.99
N ASP A 318 -33.20 45.79 -7.16
CA ASP A 318 -33.66 45.44 -5.81
C ASP A 318 -32.44 45.07 -4.94
N PRO A 319 -31.67 46.07 -4.46
CA PRO A 319 -30.42 45.86 -3.75
C PRO A 319 -30.59 45.04 -2.46
N ASP A 320 -31.71 45.19 -1.77
CA ASP A 320 -32.02 44.47 -0.54
C ASP A 320 -32.11 42.96 -0.79
N LYS A 321 -32.77 42.54 -1.89
CA LYS A 321 -32.78 41.13 -2.31
C LYS A 321 -31.41 40.62 -2.76
N ALA A 322 -30.58 41.48 -3.36
CA ALA A 322 -29.22 41.11 -3.72
C ALA A 322 -28.36 40.84 -2.47
N GLU A 323 -28.51 41.67 -1.43
CA GLU A 323 -27.88 41.47 -0.13
C GLU A 323 -28.38 40.18 0.54
N GLU A 324 -29.69 39.97 0.58
CA GLU A 324 -30.31 38.75 1.11
C GLU A 324 -29.75 37.49 0.42
N MET A 325 -29.72 37.49 -0.91
CA MET A 325 -29.19 36.38 -1.71
C MET A 325 -27.71 36.10 -1.40
N THR A 326 -26.92 37.16 -1.19
CA THR A 326 -25.50 37.04 -0.82
C THR A 326 -25.33 36.37 0.55
N VAL A 327 -26.14 36.77 1.54
CA VAL A 327 -26.14 36.17 2.88
C VAL A 327 -26.57 34.71 2.85
N LEU A 328 -27.62 34.39 2.09
CA LEU A 328 -28.11 33.02 1.94
C LEU A 328 -27.07 32.12 1.27
N LEU A 329 -26.40 32.62 0.22
CA LEU A 329 -25.32 31.89 -0.47
C LEU A 329 -24.14 31.61 0.48
N SER A 330 -23.74 32.61 1.28
CA SER A 330 -22.72 32.45 2.33
C SER A 330 -23.11 31.39 3.37
N LYS A 331 -24.37 31.40 3.85
CA LYS A 331 -24.89 30.36 4.75
C LYS A 331 -24.80 28.98 4.10
N LEU A 332 -25.27 28.82 2.87
CA LEU A 332 -25.23 27.56 2.13
C LEU A 332 -23.78 27.03 1.98
N PHE A 333 -22.84 27.88 1.58
CA PHE A 333 -21.43 27.51 1.47
C PHE A 333 -20.81 27.09 2.79
N ARG A 334 -21.16 27.76 3.88
CA ARG A 334 -20.69 27.36 5.22
C ARG A 334 -21.21 25.98 5.60
N TYR A 335 -22.44 25.61 5.23
CA TYR A 335 -22.94 24.26 5.47
C TYR A 335 -22.25 23.19 4.59
N THR A 336 -21.93 23.50 3.34
CA THR A 336 -21.29 22.53 2.42
C THR A 336 -19.77 22.39 2.63
N THR A 337 -19.09 23.43 3.10
CA THR A 337 -17.63 23.46 3.30
C THR A 337 -17.19 23.44 4.78
N GLY A 338 -18.02 23.91 5.70
CA GLY A 338 -17.63 24.24 7.08
C GLY A 338 -17.86 23.18 8.15
N ARG A 339 -18.26 21.94 7.80
CA ARG A 339 -18.33 20.83 8.78
C ARG A 339 -17.16 19.87 8.62
N SER A 340 -16.07 20.23 9.28
CA SER A 340 -14.85 19.44 9.46
C SER A 340 -14.94 18.40 10.59
N ASN A 341 -16.14 17.82 10.80
CA ASN A 341 -16.25 16.58 11.56
C ASN A 341 -16.53 15.46 10.55
N ASP A 342 -15.66 14.46 10.52
CA ASP A 342 -15.72 13.22 9.72
C ASP A 342 -17.00 12.38 9.96
N ASP A 343 -17.98 12.91 10.70
CA ASP A 343 -19.24 12.24 10.98
C ASP A 343 -20.08 12.16 9.71
N TYR A 344 -20.34 10.93 9.28
CA TYR A 344 -21.17 10.60 8.11
C TYR A 344 -22.67 10.94 8.34
N TYR A 345 -23.03 11.24 9.58
CA TYR A 345 -24.39 11.48 10.08
C TYR A 345 -24.54 12.92 10.59
N ASP A 346 -25.77 13.43 10.54
CA ASP A 346 -26.17 14.72 11.08
C ASP A 346 -27.64 14.72 11.48
N THR A 347 -28.07 15.72 12.24
CA THR A 347 -29.47 15.83 12.66
C THR A 347 -30.39 16.17 11.48
N ILE A 348 -31.62 15.68 11.52
CA ILE A 348 -32.68 16.07 10.58
C ILE A 348 -32.87 17.58 10.56
N ASN A 349 -32.79 18.25 11.72
CA ASN A 349 -32.86 19.71 11.81
C ASN A 349 -31.82 20.38 10.91
N SER A 350 -30.58 19.89 10.94
CA SER A 350 -29.53 20.48 10.13
C SER A 350 -29.74 20.25 8.63
N GLU A 351 -30.22 19.08 8.23
CA GLU A 351 -30.54 18.79 6.84
C GLU A 351 -31.68 19.71 6.36
N LEU A 352 -32.68 19.97 7.22
CA LEU A 352 -33.78 20.90 6.95
C LEU A 352 -33.33 22.35 6.86
N GLU A 353 -32.39 22.80 7.71
CA GLU A 353 -31.81 24.14 7.62
C GLU A 353 -31.14 24.37 6.26
N MET A 354 -30.41 23.37 5.76
CA MET A 354 -29.79 23.40 4.44
C MET A 354 -30.84 23.45 3.33
N VAL A 355 -31.88 22.62 3.41
CA VAL A 355 -33.01 22.61 2.46
C VAL A 355 -33.75 23.95 2.45
N ARG A 356 -34.04 24.52 3.62
CA ARG A 356 -34.68 25.85 3.72
C ARG A 356 -33.81 26.93 3.09
N THR A 357 -32.51 26.95 3.40
CA THR A 357 -31.57 27.91 2.82
C THR A 357 -31.53 27.79 1.30
N TYR A 358 -31.48 26.57 0.76
CA TYR A 358 -31.52 26.32 -0.68
C TYR A 358 -32.82 26.82 -1.34
N LEU A 359 -33.98 26.47 -0.76
CA LEU A 359 -35.29 26.90 -1.27
C LEU A 359 -35.50 28.41 -1.20
N GLN A 360 -34.95 29.09 -0.18
CA GLN A 360 -34.95 30.55 -0.09
C GLN A 360 -34.14 31.19 -1.23
N ILE A 361 -32.96 30.65 -1.56
CA ILE A 361 -32.16 31.15 -2.69
C ILE A 361 -32.93 30.99 -4.01
N GLU A 362 -33.54 29.84 -4.25
CA GLU A 362 -34.37 29.63 -5.44
C GLU A 362 -35.65 30.49 -5.41
N GLN A 363 -36.23 30.79 -4.24
CA GLN A 363 -37.39 31.67 -4.12
C GLN A 363 -37.04 33.11 -4.50
N VAL A 364 -35.86 33.63 -4.09
CA VAL A 364 -35.38 34.94 -4.55
C VAL A 364 -35.25 34.96 -6.09
N ARG A 365 -34.77 33.86 -6.69
CA ARG A 365 -34.58 33.74 -8.14
C ARG A 365 -35.89 33.60 -8.93
N PHE A 366 -36.85 32.84 -8.42
CA PHE A 366 -38.14 32.60 -9.09
C PHE A 366 -39.23 33.61 -8.66
N GLY A 367 -38.95 34.45 -7.67
CA GLY A 367 -39.90 35.40 -7.08
C GLY A 367 -41.15 34.70 -6.54
N ASP A 368 -42.30 35.33 -6.74
CA ASP A 368 -43.60 34.81 -6.27
C ASP A 368 -44.03 33.50 -6.95
N ARG A 369 -43.28 33.04 -7.97
CA ARG A 369 -43.57 31.79 -8.68
C ARG A 369 -43.14 30.55 -7.90
N LEU A 370 -42.27 30.65 -6.90
CA LEU A 370 -41.92 29.52 -6.04
C LEU A 370 -42.46 29.73 -4.63
N LYS A 371 -43.38 28.86 -4.23
CA LYS A 371 -43.82 28.72 -2.84
C LYS A 371 -43.27 27.43 -2.29
N PHE A 372 -42.85 27.45 -1.03
CA PHE A 372 -42.43 26.24 -0.36
C PHE A 372 -42.88 26.20 1.09
N GLU A 373 -43.02 24.99 1.60
CA GLU A 373 -43.46 24.70 2.96
C GLU A 373 -42.60 23.56 3.53
N VAL A 374 -42.07 23.75 4.75
CA VAL A 374 -41.26 22.74 5.44
C VAL A 374 -41.89 22.47 6.80
N GLN A 375 -42.48 21.29 6.95
CA GLN A 375 -43.21 20.87 8.14
C GLN A 375 -42.61 19.58 8.72
N VAL A 376 -42.55 19.52 10.06
CA VAL A 376 -42.19 18.32 10.82
C VAL A 376 -43.34 18.09 11.80
N GLU A 377 -43.97 16.91 11.74
CA GLU A 377 -45.18 16.60 12.50
C GLU A 377 -44.90 16.52 14.02
N ASP A 378 -43.81 15.88 14.41
CA ASP A 378 -43.30 15.87 15.78
C ASP A 378 -41.92 16.57 15.86
N PRO A 379 -41.79 17.67 16.64
CA PRO A 379 -40.51 18.35 16.86
C PRO A 379 -39.36 17.44 17.33
N ALA A 380 -39.66 16.35 18.04
CA ALA A 380 -38.66 15.39 18.50
C ALA A 380 -37.91 14.72 17.34
N LEU A 381 -38.58 14.50 16.20
CA LEU A 381 -37.98 13.90 15.00
C LEU A 381 -36.83 14.75 14.47
N SER A 382 -36.85 16.06 14.69
CA SER A 382 -35.79 16.97 14.21
C SER A 382 -34.41 16.67 14.84
N LYS A 383 -34.37 15.98 15.97
CA LYS A 383 -33.12 15.62 16.68
C LYS A 383 -32.50 14.32 16.17
N LEU A 384 -33.29 13.45 15.53
CA LEU A 384 -32.79 12.18 15.00
C LEU A 384 -31.65 12.40 14.01
N THR A 385 -30.65 11.53 14.06
CA THR A 385 -29.48 11.58 13.18
C THR A 385 -29.69 10.69 11.96
N ILE A 386 -29.53 11.28 10.78
CA ILE A 386 -29.59 10.61 9.48
C ILE A 386 -28.27 10.84 8.70
N PRO A 387 -27.95 10.02 7.69
CA PRO A 387 -26.82 10.28 6.81
C PRO A 387 -26.99 11.66 6.13
N LYS A 388 -25.90 12.42 6.03
CA LYS A 388 -25.92 13.75 5.38
C LYS A 388 -26.40 13.68 3.92
N PHE A 389 -27.01 14.75 3.41
CA PHE A 389 -27.36 14.92 1.99
C PHE A 389 -28.39 13.92 1.44
N LEU A 390 -29.44 13.62 2.22
CA LEU A 390 -30.58 12.81 1.77
C LEU A 390 -31.70 13.66 1.17
N LEU A 391 -32.03 14.80 1.78
CA LEU A 391 -33.15 15.64 1.35
C LEU A 391 -32.74 16.61 0.24
N GLN A 392 -31.54 17.20 0.34
CA GLN A 392 -31.08 18.21 -0.60
C GLN A 392 -31.17 17.75 -2.06
N PRO A 393 -30.66 16.58 -2.47
CA PRO A 393 -30.70 16.18 -3.88
C PRO A 393 -32.14 15.96 -4.41
N ILE A 394 -33.08 15.59 -3.53
CA ILE A 394 -34.49 15.40 -3.89
C ILE A 394 -35.16 16.75 -4.12
N VAL A 395 -34.89 17.72 -3.24
CA VAL A 395 -35.41 19.09 -3.36
C VAL A 395 -34.81 19.79 -4.58
N GLU A 396 -33.50 19.63 -4.83
CA GLU A 396 -32.84 20.14 -6.05
C GLU A 396 -33.51 19.56 -7.32
N ASN A 397 -33.83 18.27 -7.31
CA ASN A 397 -34.55 17.64 -8.43
C ASN A 397 -35.97 18.18 -8.58
N ALA A 398 -36.70 18.43 -7.48
CA ALA A 398 -38.04 19.02 -7.52
C ALA A 398 -38.02 20.44 -8.12
N VAL A 399 -37.05 21.28 -7.76
CA VAL A 399 -36.88 22.61 -8.38
C VAL A 399 -36.48 22.49 -9.85
N LYS A 400 -35.44 21.71 -10.14
CA LYS A 400 -34.83 21.64 -11.47
C LYS A 400 -35.73 20.96 -12.49
N HIS A 401 -36.41 19.88 -12.13
CA HIS A 401 -37.20 19.08 -13.07
C HIS A 401 -38.71 19.28 -12.92
N GLY A 402 -39.17 19.74 -11.75
CA GLY A 402 -40.56 20.11 -11.51
C GLY A 402 -40.79 21.59 -11.84
N ILE A 403 -40.36 22.47 -10.94
CA ILE A 403 -40.73 23.90 -10.96
C ILE A 403 -40.20 24.63 -12.19
N SER A 404 -38.96 24.37 -12.63
CA SER A 404 -38.38 25.06 -13.77
C SER A 404 -39.13 24.84 -15.10
N LYS A 405 -39.91 23.75 -15.20
CA LYS A 405 -40.68 23.37 -16.39
C LYS A 405 -42.11 23.87 -16.35
N LEU A 406 -42.59 24.34 -15.20
CA LEU A 406 -43.92 24.91 -15.07
C LEU A 406 -43.92 26.37 -15.52
N PRO A 407 -44.88 26.80 -16.36
CA PRO A 407 -45.11 28.22 -16.62
C PRO A 407 -45.85 28.91 -15.45
N GLU A 408 -46.60 28.15 -14.65
CA GLU A 408 -47.39 28.64 -13.52
C GLU A 408 -46.58 28.68 -12.20
N ALA A 409 -47.26 28.94 -11.08
CA ALA A 409 -46.65 28.93 -9.75
C ALA A 409 -46.33 27.50 -9.29
N GLY A 410 -45.07 27.28 -8.94
CA GLY A 410 -44.56 26.06 -8.34
C GLY A 410 -44.75 26.02 -6.83
N CYS A 411 -45.07 24.83 -6.31
CA CYS A 411 -45.15 24.55 -4.89
C CYS A 411 -44.27 23.35 -4.55
N ILE A 412 -43.40 23.48 -3.54
CA ILE A 412 -42.63 22.37 -2.97
C ILE A 412 -43.00 22.22 -1.50
N ARG A 413 -43.44 21.04 -1.10
CA ARG A 413 -43.71 20.71 0.31
C ARG A 413 -42.74 19.65 0.80
N VAL A 414 -42.02 19.95 1.88
CA VAL A 414 -41.21 18.99 2.61
C VAL A 414 -41.94 18.64 3.89
N HIS A 415 -42.29 17.36 4.05
CA HIS A 415 -43.06 16.87 5.19
C HIS A 415 -42.32 15.69 5.84
N ILE A 416 -42.11 15.77 7.15
CA ILE A 416 -41.42 14.73 7.92
C ILE A 416 -42.33 14.27 9.03
N PHE A 417 -42.59 12.96 9.06
CA PHE A 417 -43.48 12.32 10.01
C PHE A 417 -43.05 10.88 10.29
N GLU A 418 -43.54 10.32 11.37
CA GLU A 418 -43.36 8.91 11.72
C GLU A 418 -44.68 8.16 11.61
N LYS A 419 -44.65 6.96 11.02
CA LYS A 419 -45.81 6.08 10.89
C LYS A 419 -45.37 4.62 10.87
N ASP A 420 -46.03 3.78 11.68
CA ASP A 420 -45.80 2.32 11.73
C ASP A 420 -44.32 1.94 11.98
N ASP A 421 -43.62 2.63 12.88
CA ASP A 421 -42.17 2.50 13.17
C ASP A 421 -41.21 2.91 12.02
N TRP A 422 -41.72 3.63 11.03
CA TRP A 422 -40.93 4.20 9.94
C TRP A 422 -40.95 5.72 10.00
N LEU A 423 -39.76 6.31 9.91
CA LEU A 423 -39.57 7.72 9.62
C LEU A 423 -39.76 7.95 8.11
N TYR A 424 -40.62 8.90 7.76
CA TYR A 424 -40.87 9.35 6.40
C TYR A 424 -40.26 10.73 6.19
N LEU A 425 -39.39 10.84 5.18
CA LEU A 425 -38.83 12.09 4.68
C LEU A 425 -39.43 12.34 3.29
N CYS A 426 -40.52 13.12 3.23
CA CYS A 426 -41.30 13.32 2.01
C CYS A 426 -41.04 14.68 1.37
N VAL A 427 -40.80 14.68 0.06
CA VAL A 427 -40.72 15.88 -0.78
C VAL A 427 -41.78 15.77 -1.86
N GLN A 428 -42.72 16.72 -1.88
CA GLN A 428 -43.81 16.81 -2.83
C GLN A 428 -43.61 18.02 -3.73
N ASP A 429 -43.97 17.90 -5.01
CA ASP A 429 -43.95 19.02 -5.95
C ASP A 429 -45.14 18.95 -6.92
N ASN A 430 -45.64 20.10 -7.37
CA ASN A 430 -46.72 20.18 -8.35
C ASN A 430 -46.24 20.16 -9.82
N GLY A 431 -44.99 19.75 -10.07
CA GLY A 431 -44.41 19.63 -11.40
C GLY A 431 -44.95 18.44 -12.19
N PRO A 432 -44.52 18.28 -13.46
CA PRO A 432 -44.94 17.15 -14.29
C PRO A 432 -44.62 15.80 -13.65
N ALA A 433 -45.50 14.83 -13.86
CA ALA A 433 -45.39 13.46 -13.36
C ALA A 433 -44.07 12.80 -13.77
N PHE A 434 -43.61 11.84 -12.96
CA PHE A 434 -42.49 10.96 -13.30
C PHE A 434 -42.87 10.13 -14.54
N GLY A 435 -42.06 10.18 -15.60
CA GLY A 435 -42.30 9.42 -16.83
C GLY A 435 -42.12 7.91 -16.67
N GLU A 436 -42.76 7.11 -17.52
CA GLU A 436 -42.79 5.63 -17.44
C GLU A 436 -41.39 4.98 -17.55
N ASN A 437 -40.45 5.61 -18.25
CA ASN A 437 -39.05 5.18 -18.37
C ASN A 437 -38.13 5.99 -17.46
N LEU A 438 -38.43 6.02 -16.16
CA LEU A 438 -37.57 6.69 -15.20
C LEU A 438 -36.26 5.89 -15.01
N SER A 439 -35.27 6.15 -15.85
CA SER A 439 -33.89 6.01 -15.40
C SER A 439 -33.71 7.04 -14.28
N SER A 440 -33.86 6.60 -13.03
CA SER A 440 -33.71 7.42 -11.84
C SER A 440 -32.45 8.26 -12.01
N GLY A 441 -32.57 9.59 -12.06
CA GLY A 441 -31.43 10.48 -12.25
C GLY A 441 -30.32 10.15 -11.25
N TYR A 442 -29.07 10.42 -11.61
CA TYR A 442 -27.87 10.03 -10.85
C TYR A 442 -27.98 10.32 -9.33
N GLY A 443 -28.64 11.41 -8.93
CA GLY A 443 -28.89 11.76 -7.54
C GLY A 443 -29.82 10.81 -6.77
N LEU A 444 -30.95 10.38 -7.35
CA LEU A 444 -31.90 9.45 -6.70
C LEU A 444 -31.32 8.04 -6.59
N ARG A 445 -30.63 7.58 -7.63
CA ARG A 445 -29.93 6.29 -7.61
C ARG A 445 -28.83 6.26 -6.55
N SER A 446 -28.07 7.35 -6.41
CA SER A 446 -27.05 7.50 -5.36
C SER A 446 -27.68 7.44 -3.96
N ILE A 447 -28.84 8.06 -3.74
CA ILE A 447 -29.57 7.96 -2.47
C ILE A 447 -30.04 6.52 -2.21
N GLN A 448 -30.61 5.84 -3.20
CA GLN A 448 -31.04 4.44 -3.07
C GLN A 448 -29.86 3.51 -2.73
N GLU A 449 -28.74 3.64 -3.44
CA GLU A 449 -27.52 2.86 -3.19
C GLU A 449 -26.97 3.16 -1.79
N LYS A 450 -26.93 4.44 -1.39
CA LYS A 450 -26.50 4.87 -0.04
C LYS A 450 -27.38 4.28 1.06
N LEU A 451 -28.70 4.36 0.93
CA LEU A 451 -29.64 3.80 1.91
C LEU A 451 -29.52 2.28 2.00
N LYS A 452 -29.39 1.59 0.86
CA LYS A 452 -29.19 0.14 0.82
C LYS A 452 -27.89 -0.28 1.50
N LEU A 453 -26.82 0.50 1.36
CA LEU A 453 -25.51 0.19 1.95
C LEU A 453 -25.50 0.38 3.47
N LEU A 454 -26.25 1.36 3.98
CA LEU A 454 -26.26 1.71 5.41
C LEU A 454 -27.34 0.96 6.20
N TYR A 455 -28.52 0.77 5.60
CA TYR A 455 -29.72 0.26 6.27
C TYR A 455 -30.24 -1.04 5.69
N GLN A 456 -29.73 -1.51 4.54
CA GLN A 456 -30.19 -2.73 3.87
C GLN A 456 -31.71 -2.67 3.61
N ASP A 457 -32.48 -3.61 4.18
CA ASP A 457 -33.94 -3.69 4.03
C ASP A 457 -34.70 -2.77 5.00
N ASP A 458 -34.00 -2.08 5.91
CA ASP A 458 -34.60 -1.12 6.86
C ASP A 458 -34.67 0.31 6.32
N ALA A 459 -34.41 0.50 5.02
CA ALA A 459 -34.67 1.76 4.33
C ALA A 459 -35.10 1.55 2.88
N SER A 460 -35.97 2.43 2.37
CA SER A 460 -36.41 2.39 0.97
C SER A 460 -36.71 3.79 0.43
N VAL A 461 -36.78 3.88 -0.89
CA VAL A 461 -37.17 5.10 -1.61
C VAL A 461 -38.42 4.79 -2.43
N GLU A 462 -39.48 5.54 -2.18
CA GLU A 462 -40.73 5.45 -2.94
C GLU A 462 -40.93 6.71 -3.79
N MET A 463 -41.36 6.50 -5.03
CA MET A 463 -41.78 7.56 -5.94
C MET A 463 -43.23 7.28 -6.32
N ARG A 464 -44.11 8.26 -6.15
CA ARG A 464 -45.52 8.15 -6.52
C ARG A 464 -45.96 9.40 -7.25
N ASN A 465 -46.83 9.23 -8.24
CA ASN A 465 -47.47 10.33 -8.96
C ASN A 465 -48.86 10.68 -8.39
N GLU A 466 -49.54 9.72 -7.75
CA GLU A 466 -50.91 9.88 -7.23
C GLU A 466 -50.98 9.55 -5.72
N PRO A 467 -51.81 10.25 -4.93
CA PRO A 467 -52.70 11.35 -5.30
C PRO A 467 -51.96 12.67 -5.62
N ASP A 468 -50.78 12.86 -5.04
CA ASP A 468 -49.85 13.95 -5.35
C ASP A 468 -48.48 13.38 -5.70
N LYS A 469 -47.77 14.07 -6.60
CA LYS A 469 -46.40 13.72 -6.97
C LYS A 469 -45.46 13.93 -5.80
N HIS A 470 -44.82 12.85 -5.35
CA HIS A 470 -43.85 12.90 -4.27
C HIS A 470 -42.77 11.83 -4.35
N VAL A 471 -41.65 12.15 -3.71
CA VAL A 471 -40.58 11.22 -3.36
C VAL A 471 -40.57 11.08 -1.84
N ALA A 472 -40.66 9.86 -1.33
CA ALA A 472 -40.58 9.55 0.09
C ALA A 472 -39.38 8.64 0.37
N LEU A 473 -38.51 9.05 1.29
CA LEU A 473 -37.53 8.15 1.89
C LEU A 473 -38.14 7.57 3.17
N LYS A 474 -38.01 6.25 3.33
CA LYS A 474 -38.45 5.53 4.53
C LYS A 474 -37.23 4.95 5.22
N ILE A 475 -37.12 5.16 6.53
CA ILE A 475 -36.06 4.56 7.36
C ILE A 475 -36.71 4.07 8.65
N LYS A 476 -36.44 2.84 9.09
CA LYS A 476 -36.99 2.38 10.38
C LYS A 476 -36.46 3.21 11.53
N THR A 477 -37.35 3.71 12.38
CA THR A 477 -36.99 4.63 13.47
C THR A 477 -36.03 3.98 14.47
N ASN A 478 -36.15 2.67 14.72
CA ASN A 478 -35.27 1.93 15.61
C ASN A 478 -33.80 1.79 15.13
N ARG A 479 -33.51 2.15 13.88
CA ARG A 479 -32.14 2.20 13.32
C ARG A 479 -31.53 3.59 13.41
N LEU A 480 -32.30 4.59 13.85
CA LEU A 480 -31.85 5.97 14.01
C LEU A 480 -31.42 6.22 15.45
N THR A 481 -30.33 6.96 15.62
CA THR A 481 -29.88 7.48 16.91
C THR A 481 -30.40 8.90 17.11
N ALA A 482 -30.68 9.28 18.37
CA ALA A 482 -31.19 10.60 18.75
C ALA A 482 -30.10 11.51 19.30
#